data_AF-A0A510PQB5-F1
#
_entry.id   AF-A0A510PQB5-F1
#
_cell.length_a   1.000
_cell.length_b   1.000
_cell.length_c   1.000
_cell.angle_alpha   90.00
_cell.angle_beta   90.00
_cell.angle_gamma   90.00
#
_symmetry.space_group_name_H-M   'P 1'
#
loop_
_entity.id
_entity.type
_entity.pdbx_description
1 polymer ?
#
loop_
_entity_poly.entity_id
_entity_poly.type
_entity_poly.pdbx_seq_one_letter_code
_entity_poly.pdbx_strand_id
1 'polypeptide(L)'
;TNLNLSNNTVAENSPLNTLIGNFNTTDPDTGNTFTYSLVTGIGDTDNSLFTIDGNQLKTNTPLNYETKNNYSIRVKTTDQGGLSYEKQLTVNVTNIPEQRISIDKNAITFGTPLSQYRQGWSNSNLVRPKFADTFRYIDITNTGVNDEDILAISNIEVKASNVTTNADFSQGDILLNPGQTWRVQLTYAPTAARESFNLNDGLVIHSNAINNTAYNVALTGKSTFNSDITYNGKVDRGDLAPLQAAFNSSIGGSKYDPTADINGDGGINLGDFLVLTSDYGLSLF
;
A
#
# COMPACT_ATOMS: atom_id res chain seq x y z
N THR A 1 43.30 31.62 15.28
CA THR A 1 42.37 31.57 14.14
C THR A 1 41.46 30.36 14.27
N ASN A 2 40.18 30.47 13.90
CA ASN A 2 39.23 29.35 13.87
C ASN A 2 38.33 29.46 12.63
N LEU A 3 37.95 28.31 12.05
CA LEU A 3 37.04 28.20 10.92
C LEU A 3 35.73 27.56 11.39
N ASN A 4 34.60 28.20 11.11
CA ASN A 4 33.27 27.68 11.44
C ASN A 4 32.35 27.74 10.22
N LEU A 5 31.27 26.96 10.28
CA LEU A 5 30.20 26.93 9.31
C LEU A 5 28.90 27.32 10.01
N SER A 6 28.13 28.26 9.46
CA SER A 6 26.96 28.84 10.12
C SER A 6 25.81 27.83 10.34
N ASN A 7 25.72 26.84 9.47
CA ASN A 7 24.80 25.71 9.57
C ASN A 7 25.48 24.51 8.92
N ASN A 8 25.36 23.33 9.52
CA ASN A 8 26.01 22.12 9.04
C ASN A 8 25.02 20.98 8.79
N THR A 9 23.74 21.29 8.64
CA THR A 9 22.70 20.32 8.31
C THR A 9 22.10 20.61 6.94
N VAL A 10 21.68 19.56 6.24
CA VAL A 10 20.93 19.67 4.99
C VAL A 10 19.92 18.52 4.91
N ALA A 11 18.74 18.78 4.40
CA ALA A 11 17.76 17.70 4.21
C ALA A 11 18.23 16.78 3.09
N GLU A 12 17.98 15.49 3.22
CA GLU A 12 18.27 14.55 2.14
C GLU A 12 17.49 14.89 0.86
N ASN A 13 17.90 14.29 -0.26
CA ASN A 13 17.29 14.52 -1.58
C ASN A 13 17.27 15.99 -2.02
N SER A 14 17.92 16.90 -1.27
CA SER A 14 18.07 18.30 -1.64
C SER A 14 18.74 18.41 -3.01
N PRO A 15 18.24 19.28 -3.91
CA PRO A 15 18.82 19.47 -5.22
C PRO A 15 20.30 19.87 -5.17
N LEU A 16 20.98 19.71 -6.31
CA LEU A 16 22.33 20.25 -6.51
C LEU A 16 22.39 21.74 -6.18
N ASN A 17 23.52 22.20 -5.64
CA ASN A 17 23.78 23.59 -5.24
C ASN A 17 22.91 24.11 -4.10
N THR A 18 22.28 23.22 -3.32
CA THR A 18 21.56 23.62 -2.10
C THR A 18 22.55 24.18 -1.09
N LEU A 19 22.28 25.38 -0.58
CA LEU A 19 23.09 26.03 0.45
C LEU A 19 22.99 25.26 1.77
N ILE A 20 24.13 24.84 2.31
CA ILE A 20 24.23 24.20 3.63
C ILE A 20 24.50 25.26 4.69
N GLY A 21 25.51 26.11 4.47
CA GLY A 21 25.88 27.16 5.39
C GLY A 21 26.97 28.07 4.83
N ASN A 22 27.25 29.15 5.55
CA ASN A 22 28.31 30.09 5.22
C ASN A 22 29.52 29.85 6.12
N PHE A 23 30.71 29.80 5.54
CA PHE A 23 31.96 29.81 6.25
C PHE A 23 32.19 31.17 6.90
N ASN A 24 32.77 31.13 8.09
CA ASN A 24 33.28 32.28 8.81
C ASN A 24 34.60 31.94 9.48
N THR A 25 35.59 32.81 9.30
CA THR A 25 36.91 32.66 9.92
C THR A 25 37.07 33.74 10.97
N THR A 26 37.37 33.36 12.20
CA THR A 26 37.77 34.30 13.25
C THR A 26 39.29 34.34 13.33
N ASP A 27 39.84 35.54 13.24
CA ASP A 27 41.28 35.79 13.25
C ASP A 27 41.60 36.97 14.18
N PRO A 28 42.76 36.99 14.88
CA PRO A 28 43.14 38.11 15.74
C PRO A 28 43.29 39.44 15.01
N ASP A 29 43.62 39.43 13.72
CA ASP A 29 43.81 40.64 12.92
C ASP A 29 42.48 41.16 12.37
N THR A 30 42.18 42.43 12.62
CA THR A 30 40.91 43.05 12.24
C THR A 30 40.91 43.48 10.78
N GLY A 31 39.81 43.25 10.07
CA GLY A 31 39.60 43.75 8.70
C GLY A 31 40.04 42.78 7.58
N ASN A 32 40.46 41.56 7.94
CA ASN A 32 40.84 40.53 6.97
C ASN A 32 39.64 40.02 6.16
N THR A 33 39.86 39.82 4.86
CA THR A 33 38.97 39.04 3.99
C THR A 33 39.49 37.61 3.86
N PHE A 34 38.58 36.64 3.79
CA PHE A 34 38.92 35.22 3.71
C PHE A 34 38.38 34.56 2.45
N THR A 35 39.18 33.66 1.89
CA THR A 35 38.78 32.75 0.81
C THR A 35 38.75 31.31 1.33
N TYR A 36 37.89 30.49 0.74
CA TYR A 36 37.61 29.13 1.20
C TYR A 36 37.81 28.13 0.07
N SER A 37 38.40 26.97 0.37
CA SER A 37 38.58 25.87 -0.58
C SER A 37 38.53 24.52 0.11
N LEU A 38 38.04 23.49 -0.59
CA LEU A 38 38.14 22.10 -0.16
C LEU A 38 39.57 21.60 -0.46
N VAL A 39 40.19 20.93 0.50
CA VAL A 39 41.58 20.46 0.39
C VAL A 39 41.72 19.00 0.80
N THR A 40 42.74 18.32 0.28
CA THR A 40 43.03 16.93 0.64
C THR A 40 43.67 16.82 2.03
N GLY A 41 43.49 15.69 2.71
CA GLY A 41 44.09 15.40 4.02
C GLY A 41 43.11 14.71 4.95
N ILE A 42 43.50 14.50 6.22
CA ILE A 42 42.62 13.83 7.20
C ILE A 42 41.28 14.58 7.30
N GLY A 43 40.18 13.87 7.03
CA GLY A 43 38.82 14.42 7.06
C GLY A 43 38.26 14.87 5.71
N ASP A 44 38.94 14.62 4.59
CA ASP A 44 38.54 15.02 3.22
C ASP A 44 37.66 14.01 2.48
N THR A 45 37.29 12.90 3.13
CA THR A 45 36.69 11.71 2.51
C THR A 45 35.49 12.03 1.61
N ASP A 46 34.68 13.03 1.99
CA ASP A 46 33.44 13.36 1.29
C ASP A 46 33.52 14.68 0.50
N ASN A 47 34.70 15.28 0.35
CA ASN A 47 34.86 16.59 -0.31
C ASN A 47 34.19 16.65 -1.71
N SER A 48 34.23 15.57 -2.48
CA SER A 48 33.66 15.53 -3.84
C SER A 48 32.13 15.70 -3.89
N LEU A 49 31.45 15.48 -2.76
CA LEU A 49 29.99 15.62 -2.62
C LEU A 49 29.56 17.07 -2.35
N PHE A 50 30.51 18.00 -2.22
CA PHE A 50 30.25 19.39 -1.90
C PHE A 50 31.00 20.36 -2.81
N THR A 51 30.50 21.58 -2.90
CA THR A 51 31.17 22.69 -3.59
C THR A 51 31.22 23.92 -2.69
N ILE A 52 32.16 24.81 -2.98
CA ILE A 52 32.28 26.12 -2.33
C ILE A 52 32.08 27.20 -3.37
N ASP A 53 31.17 28.12 -3.10
CA ASP A 53 30.89 29.31 -3.91
C ASP A 53 31.04 30.57 -3.03
N GLY A 54 32.14 31.30 -3.19
CA GLY A 54 32.54 32.35 -2.27
C GLY A 54 32.79 31.80 -0.86
N ASN A 55 31.94 32.17 0.10
CA ASN A 55 31.96 31.61 1.45
C ASN A 55 30.84 30.60 1.69
N GLN A 56 30.11 30.16 0.67
CA GLN A 56 28.99 29.24 0.82
C GLN A 56 29.42 27.81 0.60
N LEU A 57 29.11 26.93 1.54
CA LEU A 57 29.15 25.48 1.31
C LEU A 57 27.82 25.04 0.68
N LYS A 58 27.89 24.31 -0.42
CA LYS A 58 26.73 23.81 -1.17
C LYS A 58 26.83 22.31 -1.45
N THR A 59 25.70 21.65 -1.66
CA THR A 59 25.66 20.26 -2.13
C THR A 59 26.14 20.16 -3.60
N ASN A 60 26.91 19.12 -3.91
CA ASN A 60 27.32 18.76 -5.28
C ASN A 60 26.62 17.48 -5.78
N THR A 61 25.74 16.90 -4.97
CA THR A 61 24.85 15.81 -5.35
C THR A 61 23.72 15.76 -4.33
N PRO A 62 22.53 15.23 -4.67
CA PRO A 62 21.59 14.77 -3.67
C PRO A 62 22.26 13.76 -2.74
N LEU A 63 22.03 13.92 -1.45
CA LEU A 63 22.50 13.01 -0.39
C LEU A 63 21.31 12.17 0.05
N ASN A 64 21.54 10.91 0.40
CA ASN A 64 20.50 9.99 0.88
C ASN A 64 20.82 9.59 2.32
N TYR A 65 19.86 9.81 3.22
CA TYR A 65 20.04 9.65 4.66
C TYR A 65 20.30 8.18 5.04
N GLU A 66 19.56 7.24 4.42
CA GLU A 66 19.65 5.80 4.70
C GLU A 66 21.02 5.23 4.32
N THR A 67 21.67 5.82 3.32
CA THR A 67 23.02 5.44 2.88
C THR A 67 24.07 5.97 3.84
N LYS A 68 24.00 7.27 4.17
CA LYS A 68 24.96 7.94 5.05
C LYS A 68 24.36 9.26 5.55
N ASN A 69 24.33 9.44 6.87
CA ASN A 69 23.72 10.62 7.50
C ASN A 69 24.71 11.65 8.04
N ASN A 70 26.02 11.40 7.93
CA ASN A 70 27.07 12.33 8.33
C ASN A 70 28.25 12.24 7.36
N TYR A 71 28.79 13.38 6.97
CA TYR A 71 29.85 13.51 5.97
C TYR A 71 30.98 14.38 6.51
N SER A 72 32.21 14.04 6.15
CA SER A 72 33.42 14.75 6.55
C SER A 72 34.02 15.52 5.38
N ILE A 73 34.21 16.82 5.57
CA ILE A 73 34.92 17.68 4.62
C ILE A 73 36.13 18.34 5.29
N ARG A 74 37.16 18.64 4.51
CA ARG A 74 38.32 19.40 4.97
C ARG A 74 38.41 20.70 4.21
N VAL A 75 38.33 21.81 4.95
CA VAL A 75 38.26 23.16 4.39
C VAL A 75 39.47 23.97 4.81
N LYS A 76 40.07 24.66 3.85
CA LYS A 76 41.13 25.65 4.04
C LYS A 76 40.54 27.05 3.96
N THR A 77 40.82 27.88 4.96
CA THR A 77 40.62 29.33 4.92
C THR A 77 41.97 30.02 4.71
N THR A 78 42.02 31.01 3.82
CA THR A 78 43.24 31.80 3.55
C THR A 78 42.91 33.29 3.63
N ASP A 79 43.72 34.05 4.37
CA ASP A 79 43.59 35.52 4.48
C ASP A 79 44.18 36.26 3.27
N GLN A 80 44.06 37.58 3.25
CA GLN A 80 44.61 38.43 2.19
C GLN A 80 46.15 38.42 2.12
N GLY A 81 46.82 38.07 3.22
CA GLY A 81 48.28 37.93 3.31
C GLY A 81 48.82 36.58 2.84
N GLY A 82 47.94 35.61 2.57
CA GLY A 82 48.29 34.26 2.12
C GLY A 82 48.52 33.25 3.24
N LEU A 83 48.31 33.63 4.51
CA LEU A 83 48.36 32.68 5.62
C LEU A 83 47.08 31.85 5.64
N SER A 84 47.20 30.58 6.00
CA SER A 84 46.08 29.64 5.91
C SER A 84 45.92 28.75 7.13
N TYR A 85 44.67 28.41 7.40
CA TYR A 85 44.27 27.46 8.42
C TYR A 85 43.33 26.41 7.82
N GLU A 86 43.48 25.15 8.19
CA GLU A 86 42.66 24.04 7.71
C GLU A 86 41.90 23.40 8.86
N LYS A 87 40.66 22.99 8.60
CA LYS A 87 39.83 22.32 9.59
C LYS A 87 38.94 21.27 8.94
N GLN A 88 38.83 20.12 9.61
CA GLN A 88 37.81 19.14 9.31
C GLN A 88 36.46 19.62 9.86
N LEU A 89 35.41 19.55 9.06
CA LEU A 89 34.05 19.90 9.42
C LEU A 89 33.12 18.73 9.09
N THR A 90 32.07 18.56 9.89
CA THR A 90 31.03 17.55 9.67
C THR A 90 29.79 18.21 9.11
N VAL A 91 29.25 17.64 8.04
CA VAL A 91 27.91 17.95 7.50
C VAL A 91 26.97 16.80 7.84
N ASN A 92 25.84 17.09 8.47
CA ASN A 92 24.81 16.11 8.79
C ASN A 92 23.68 16.20 7.78
N VAL A 93 23.11 15.04 7.43
CA VAL A 93 21.90 14.95 6.62
C VAL A 93 20.73 14.68 7.54
N THR A 94 19.61 15.38 7.34
CA THR A 94 18.37 15.13 8.07
C THR A 94 17.42 14.29 7.22
N ASN A 95 16.86 13.25 7.82
CA ASN A 95 15.85 12.37 7.22
C ASN A 95 14.61 13.17 6.80
N ILE A 96 14.08 12.89 5.62
CA ILE A 96 12.74 13.28 5.18
C ILE A 96 11.91 12.00 5.11
N PRO A 97 10.81 11.87 5.88
CA PRO A 97 10.00 10.65 5.85
C PRO A 97 9.56 10.23 4.44
N GLU A 98 9.77 8.96 4.11
CA GLU A 98 9.51 8.34 2.82
C GLU A 98 8.47 7.22 2.92
N GLN A 99 7.25 7.55 3.35
CA GLN A 99 6.19 6.55 3.50
C GLN A 99 5.90 5.85 2.18
N ARG A 100 5.99 4.52 2.14
CA ARG A 100 5.65 3.73 0.95
C ARG A 100 4.56 2.72 1.23
N ILE A 101 3.59 2.66 0.34
CA ILE A 101 2.51 1.69 0.38
C ILE A 101 2.76 0.57 -0.63
N SER A 102 2.52 -0.66 -0.21
CA SER A 102 2.42 -1.82 -1.08
C SER A 102 1.08 -2.51 -0.85
N ILE A 103 0.44 -2.91 -1.94
CA ILE A 103 -0.84 -3.61 -1.93
C ILE A 103 -0.62 -4.97 -2.58
N ASP A 104 -1.07 -6.05 -1.92
CA ASP A 104 -0.84 -7.41 -2.41
C ASP A 104 -1.59 -7.75 -3.72
N LYS A 105 -2.64 -6.99 -4.03
CA LYS A 105 -3.53 -7.20 -5.19
C LYS A 105 -3.86 -5.89 -5.89
N ASN A 106 -3.75 -5.89 -7.22
CA ASN A 106 -4.26 -4.81 -8.07
C ASN A 106 -5.68 -5.07 -8.62
N ALA A 107 -6.20 -6.29 -8.43
CA ALA A 107 -7.54 -6.66 -8.83
C ALA A 107 -8.13 -7.73 -7.89
N ILE A 108 -9.44 -7.66 -7.66
CA ILE A 108 -10.20 -8.61 -6.86
C ILE A 108 -11.44 -9.04 -7.64
N THR A 109 -11.61 -10.36 -7.79
CA THR A 109 -12.82 -10.96 -8.36
C THR A 109 -13.58 -11.72 -7.27
N PHE A 110 -14.84 -11.36 -7.08
CA PHE A 110 -15.77 -12.07 -6.21
C PHE A 110 -16.39 -13.27 -6.95
N GLY A 111 -16.56 -14.38 -6.24
CA GLY A 111 -16.98 -15.65 -6.79
C GLY A 111 -17.02 -16.76 -5.74
N THR A 112 -17.68 -17.87 -6.05
CA THR A 112 -17.84 -18.99 -5.10
C THR A 112 -16.77 -20.06 -5.26
N PRO A 113 -16.11 -20.50 -4.18
CA PRO A 113 -15.08 -21.54 -4.23
C PRO A 113 -15.68 -22.95 -4.23
N LEU A 114 -16.36 -23.35 -5.32
CA LEU A 114 -17.06 -24.65 -5.42
C LEU A 114 -16.15 -25.86 -5.14
N SER A 115 -14.86 -25.75 -5.41
CA SER A 115 -13.87 -26.80 -5.14
C SER A 115 -13.77 -27.18 -3.65
N GLN A 116 -14.17 -26.29 -2.73
CA GLN A 116 -14.22 -26.55 -1.30
C GLN A 116 -15.36 -27.49 -0.90
N TYR A 117 -16.46 -27.48 -1.66
CA TYR A 117 -17.66 -28.24 -1.33
C TYR A 117 -17.84 -29.48 -2.21
N ARG A 118 -17.24 -29.49 -3.41
CA ARG A 118 -17.42 -30.56 -4.40
C ARG A 118 -16.09 -30.96 -5.02
N GLN A 119 -15.73 -32.23 -4.87
CA GLN A 119 -14.50 -32.77 -5.45
C GLN A 119 -14.55 -32.71 -6.99
N GLY A 120 -13.48 -32.19 -7.60
CA GLY A 120 -13.34 -32.07 -9.06
C GLY A 120 -14.04 -30.87 -9.69
N TRP A 121 -14.70 -30.02 -8.91
CA TRP A 121 -15.33 -28.79 -9.41
C TRP A 121 -14.36 -27.62 -9.37
N SER A 122 -14.44 -26.74 -10.37
CA SER A 122 -13.68 -25.47 -10.41
C SER A 122 -14.44 -24.35 -9.70
N ASN A 123 -13.71 -23.38 -9.15
CA ASN A 123 -14.31 -22.19 -8.55
C ASN A 123 -15.07 -21.38 -9.62
N SER A 124 -16.18 -20.76 -9.23
CA SER A 124 -16.96 -19.91 -10.12
C SER A 124 -16.69 -18.42 -9.85
N ASN A 125 -16.85 -17.60 -10.88
CA ASN A 125 -16.86 -16.14 -10.77
C ASN A 125 -18.27 -15.57 -10.50
N LEU A 126 -19.25 -16.45 -10.25
CA LEU A 126 -20.61 -16.08 -9.87
C LEU A 126 -20.78 -16.24 -8.36
N VAL A 127 -21.64 -15.40 -7.79
CA VAL A 127 -22.01 -15.38 -6.37
C VAL A 127 -23.53 -15.51 -6.25
N ARG A 128 -24.02 -16.26 -5.26
CA ARG A 128 -25.45 -16.33 -4.96
C ARG A 128 -25.79 -15.41 -3.77
N PRO A 129 -26.92 -14.66 -3.80
CA PRO A 129 -27.33 -13.79 -2.69
C PRO A 129 -27.38 -14.45 -1.31
N LYS A 130 -27.85 -15.69 -1.19
CA LYS A 130 -28.04 -16.37 0.12
C LYS A 130 -26.80 -17.09 0.66
N PHE A 131 -25.82 -17.39 -0.19
CA PHE A 131 -24.67 -18.25 0.14
C PHE A 131 -23.37 -17.68 -0.38
N ALA A 132 -23.07 -16.53 0.19
CA ALA A 132 -22.01 -15.67 -0.22
C ALA A 132 -20.73 -16.00 0.56
N ASP A 133 -19.88 -16.91 0.07
CA ASP A 133 -18.43 -16.84 0.40
C ASP A 133 -17.80 -15.69 -0.38
N THR A 134 -18.22 -14.50 0.03
CA THR A 134 -18.02 -13.22 -0.66
C THR A 134 -16.94 -12.40 -0.03
N PHE A 135 -16.25 -12.99 0.94
CA PHE A 135 -15.12 -12.35 1.56
C PHE A 135 -13.93 -12.42 0.62
N ARG A 136 -13.33 -11.26 0.43
CA ARG A 136 -12.01 -11.12 -0.17
C ARG A 136 -11.17 -10.29 0.77
N TYR A 137 -9.88 -10.55 0.75
CA TYR A 137 -8.94 -9.81 1.58
C TYR A 137 -7.97 -9.06 0.69
N ILE A 138 -7.55 -7.91 1.17
CA ILE A 138 -6.44 -7.16 0.63
C ILE A 138 -5.50 -6.81 1.77
N ASP A 139 -4.21 -7.01 1.54
CA ASP A 139 -3.16 -6.70 2.50
C ASP A 139 -2.50 -5.39 2.07
N ILE A 140 -2.53 -4.43 2.99
CA ILE A 140 -1.95 -3.10 2.84
C ILE A 140 -0.70 -3.05 3.72
N THR A 141 0.48 -2.94 3.12
CA THR A 141 1.76 -2.98 3.83
C THR A 141 2.47 -1.64 3.73
N ASN A 142 2.96 -1.15 4.87
CA ASN A 142 3.94 -0.07 4.88
C ASN A 142 5.33 -0.64 4.56
N THR A 143 5.89 -0.22 3.43
CA THR A 143 7.24 -0.62 2.98
C THR A 143 8.28 0.50 3.12
N GLY A 144 7.99 1.51 3.95
CA GLY A 144 9.01 2.42 4.46
C GLY A 144 10.07 1.66 5.26
N VAL A 145 11.21 2.31 5.54
CA VAL A 145 12.38 1.68 6.14
C VAL A 145 12.79 2.29 7.48
N ASN A 146 12.51 3.58 7.68
CA ASN A 146 12.84 4.32 8.89
C ASN A 146 11.64 4.46 9.82
N ASP A 147 11.88 4.58 11.12
CA ASP A 147 10.82 4.72 12.13
C ASP A 147 9.89 5.93 11.89
N GLU A 148 10.37 6.98 11.21
CA GLU A 148 9.56 8.14 10.83
C GLU A 148 8.66 7.91 9.61
N ASP A 149 8.84 6.82 8.85
CA ASP A 149 8.08 6.49 7.64
C ASP A 149 6.69 5.92 7.97
N ILE A 150 5.94 6.57 8.86
CA ILE A 150 4.61 6.14 9.28
C ILE A 150 3.59 6.34 8.15
N LEU A 151 3.11 5.23 7.59
CA LEU A 151 2.03 5.24 6.60
C LEU A 151 0.70 5.50 7.30
N ALA A 152 0.05 6.60 6.95
CA ALA A 152 -1.30 6.95 7.37
C ALA A 152 -2.27 6.67 6.22
N ILE A 153 -3.22 5.77 6.46
CA ILE A 153 -4.33 5.48 5.55
C ILE A 153 -5.53 6.28 6.06
N SER A 154 -6.00 7.23 5.25
CA SER A 154 -7.05 8.17 5.66
C SER A 154 -8.45 7.72 5.28
N ASN A 155 -8.57 6.91 4.23
CA ASN A 155 -9.86 6.40 3.77
C ASN A 155 -9.70 5.18 2.86
N ILE A 156 -10.72 4.31 2.84
CA ILE A 156 -10.92 3.29 1.81
C ILE A 156 -12.29 3.53 1.18
N GLU A 157 -12.30 3.95 -0.07
CA GLU A 157 -13.52 4.15 -0.85
C GLU A 157 -13.86 2.86 -1.62
N VAL A 158 -15.09 2.36 -1.47
CA VAL A 158 -15.62 1.25 -2.26
C VAL A 158 -16.67 1.79 -3.23
N LYS A 159 -16.40 1.71 -4.53
CA LYS A 159 -17.27 2.22 -5.60
C LYS A 159 -18.21 1.15 -6.18
N ALA A 160 -17.95 -0.12 -5.90
CA ALA A 160 -18.81 -1.21 -6.33
C ALA A 160 -20.08 -1.29 -5.48
N SER A 161 -21.25 -1.31 -6.12
CA SER A 161 -22.52 -1.51 -5.43
C SER A 161 -22.55 -2.85 -4.69
N ASN A 162 -23.16 -2.86 -3.50
CA ASN A 162 -23.28 -4.04 -2.63
C ASN A 162 -21.94 -4.64 -2.18
N VAL A 163 -20.82 -3.93 -2.35
CA VAL A 163 -19.54 -4.28 -1.74
C VAL A 163 -19.31 -3.40 -0.52
N THR A 164 -18.95 -4.01 0.60
CA THR A 164 -18.59 -3.31 1.84
C THR A 164 -17.21 -3.73 2.32
N THR A 165 -16.65 -2.98 3.26
CA THR A 165 -15.38 -3.29 3.93
C THR A 165 -15.55 -3.25 5.44
N ASN A 166 -14.70 -3.99 6.17
CA ASN A 166 -14.59 -3.89 7.62
C ASN A 166 -13.63 -2.78 8.09
N ALA A 167 -13.09 -1.98 7.17
CA ALA A 167 -12.25 -0.83 7.50
C ALA A 167 -13.04 0.18 8.34
N ASP A 168 -12.45 0.61 9.46
CA ASP A 168 -13.08 1.54 10.40
C ASP A 168 -12.15 2.74 10.65
N PHE A 169 -12.60 3.91 10.21
CA PHE A 169 -11.90 5.20 10.37
C PHE A 169 -12.56 6.08 11.45
N SER A 170 -13.43 5.51 12.30
CA SER A 170 -14.16 6.27 13.33
C SER A 170 -13.24 6.93 14.38
N GLN A 171 -12.02 6.42 14.54
CA GLN A 171 -10.98 6.98 15.42
C GLN A 171 -9.92 7.80 14.67
N GLY A 172 -10.13 8.09 13.38
CA GLY A 172 -9.17 8.76 12.51
C GLY A 172 -8.42 7.78 11.59
N ASP A 173 -7.28 8.24 11.07
CA ASP A 173 -6.44 7.50 10.13
C ASP A 173 -5.89 6.19 10.74
N ILE A 174 -5.74 5.17 9.90
CA ILE A 174 -5.04 3.94 10.27
C ILE A 174 -3.54 4.15 10.07
N LEU A 175 -2.78 4.07 11.16
CA LEU A 175 -1.33 4.27 11.15
C LEU A 175 -0.61 2.91 11.13
N LEU A 176 0.29 2.74 10.17
CA LEU A 176 1.15 1.57 10.05
C LEU A 176 2.61 1.99 10.18
N ASN A 177 3.33 1.41 11.15
CA ASN A 177 4.78 1.52 11.23
C ASN A 177 5.43 0.74 10.06
N PRO A 178 6.68 1.06 9.70
CA PRO A 178 7.45 0.29 8.72
C PRO A 178 7.36 -1.24 8.95
N GLY A 179 7.09 -1.98 7.87
CA GLY A 179 6.96 -3.43 7.89
C GLY A 179 5.62 -3.97 8.42
N GLN A 180 4.73 -3.12 8.93
CA GLN A 180 3.39 -3.54 9.34
C GLN A 180 2.46 -3.75 8.14
N THR A 181 1.59 -4.74 8.27
CA THR A 181 0.54 -5.05 7.31
C THR A 181 -0.82 -4.99 7.97
N TRP A 182 -1.75 -4.27 7.34
CA TRP A 182 -3.16 -4.27 7.69
C TRP A 182 -3.95 -5.09 6.66
N ARG A 183 -4.63 -6.13 7.14
CA ARG A 183 -5.54 -6.93 6.32
C ARG A 183 -6.95 -6.35 6.38
N VAL A 184 -7.47 -5.97 5.23
CA VAL A 184 -8.83 -5.45 5.06
C VAL A 184 -9.70 -6.52 4.40
N GLN A 185 -10.87 -6.77 5.00
CA GLN A 185 -11.90 -7.63 4.41
C GLN A 185 -12.84 -6.79 3.55
N LEU A 186 -13.20 -7.35 2.40
CA LEU A 186 -14.25 -6.88 1.50
C LEU A 186 -15.34 -7.93 1.43
N THR A 187 -16.59 -7.52 1.44
CA THR A 187 -17.77 -8.39 1.37
C THR A 187 -18.64 -7.95 0.20
N TYR A 188 -18.86 -8.81 -0.79
CA TYR A 188 -19.87 -8.57 -1.84
C TYR A 188 -21.20 -9.24 -1.49
N ALA A 189 -22.24 -8.48 -1.16
CA ALA A 189 -23.54 -9.03 -0.77
C ALA A 189 -24.62 -8.69 -1.83
N PRO A 190 -24.65 -9.35 -3.00
CA PRO A 190 -25.68 -9.07 -4.00
C PRO A 190 -27.07 -9.37 -3.45
N THR A 191 -28.05 -8.56 -3.82
CA THR A 191 -29.43 -8.69 -3.34
C THR A 191 -30.31 -9.53 -4.26
N ALA A 192 -29.95 -9.62 -5.54
CA ALA A 192 -30.64 -10.40 -6.56
C ALA A 192 -29.65 -11.02 -7.56
N ALA A 193 -30.14 -11.93 -8.39
CA ALA A 193 -29.39 -12.42 -9.57
C ALA A 193 -29.21 -11.30 -10.61
N ARG A 194 -28.22 -11.45 -11.50
CA ARG A 194 -27.89 -10.50 -12.59
C ARG A 194 -27.27 -9.18 -12.15
N GLU A 195 -27.00 -8.99 -10.87
CA GLU A 195 -26.16 -7.88 -10.43
C GLU A 195 -24.73 -8.12 -10.89
N SER A 196 -24.09 -7.07 -11.41
CA SER A 196 -22.69 -7.15 -11.80
C SER A 196 -22.01 -5.79 -11.74
N PHE A 197 -20.70 -5.83 -11.52
CA PHE A 197 -19.82 -4.69 -11.64
C PHE A 197 -18.46 -5.14 -12.19
N ASN A 198 -17.82 -4.23 -12.91
CA ASN A 198 -16.46 -4.36 -13.41
C ASN A 198 -15.85 -2.95 -13.43
N LEU A 199 -15.14 -2.61 -12.37
CA LEU A 199 -14.62 -1.26 -12.12
C LEU A 199 -13.10 -1.34 -12.00
N ASN A 200 -12.38 -0.55 -12.79
CA ASN A 200 -10.92 -0.47 -12.71
C ASN A 200 -10.44 0.21 -11.42
N ASP A 201 -11.31 1.02 -10.81
CA ASP A 201 -11.11 1.77 -9.57
C ASP A 201 -12.19 1.42 -8.53
N GLY A 202 -12.63 0.15 -8.51
CA GLY A 202 -13.70 -0.30 -7.64
C GLY A 202 -13.42 -0.16 -6.14
N LEU A 203 -12.14 -0.15 -5.75
CA LEU A 203 -11.64 0.15 -4.43
C LEU A 203 -10.51 1.18 -4.55
N VAL A 204 -10.55 2.26 -3.76
CA VAL A 204 -9.51 3.28 -3.73
C VAL A 204 -9.00 3.44 -2.29
N ILE A 205 -7.70 3.26 -2.10
CA ILE A 205 -7.03 3.39 -0.80
C ILE A 205 -6.31 4.73 -0.77
N HIS A 206 -6.73 5.64 0.10
CA HIS A 206 -6.14 6.96 0.26
C HIS A 206 -5.11 6.95 1.38
N SER A 207 -3.90 7.45 1.10
CA SER A 207 -2.82 7.49 2.09
C SER A 207 -1.85 8.66 1.88
N ASN A 208 -0.95 8.86 2.83
CA ASN A 208 0.18 9.79 2.72
C ASN A 208 1.39 9.23 1.96
N ALA A 209 1.28 8.05 1.34
CA ALA A 209 2.42 7.40 0.70
C ALA A 209 2.93 8.19 -0.53
N ILE A 210 4.25 8.37 -0.61
CA ILE A 210 4.88 9.16 -1.67
C ILE A 210 4.88 8.46 -3.04
N ASN A 211 4.77 7.12 -3.07
CA ASN A 211 4.71 6.35 -4.30
C ASN A 211 3.30 6.26 -4.89
N ASN A 212 2.25 6.34 -4.05
CA ASN A 212 0.87 6.40 -4.50
C ASN A 212 -0.06 6.88 -3.36
N THR A 213 -0.61 8.08 -3.50
CA THR A 213 -1.55 8.66 -2.51
C THR A 213 -2.98 8.16 -2.66
N ALA A 214 -3.32 7.54 -3.80
CA ALA A 214 -4.65 6.99 -4.10
C ALA A 214 -4.52 5.69 -4.91
N TYR A 215 -4.36 4.57 -4.20
CA TYR A 215 -4.14 3.27 -4.85
C TYR A 215 -5.47 2.67 -5.32
N ASN A 216 -5.62 2.53 -6.64
CA ASN A 216 -6.79 1.92 -7.26
C ASN A 216 -6.63 0.41 -7.35
N VAL A 217 -7.67 -0.32 -6.97
CA VAL A 217 -7.78 -1.77 -7.10
C VAL A 217 -9.04 -2.08 -7.89
N ALA A 218 -8.88 -2.84 -8.97
CA ALA A 218 -10.01 -3.22 -9.80
C ALA A 218 -10.91 -4.21 -9.05
N LEU A 219 -12.23 -3.98 -9.05
CA LEU A 219 -13.20 -4.91 -8.48
C LEU A 219 -14.09 -5.47 -9.59
N THR A 220 -14.29 -6.79 -9.58
CA THR A 220 -15.25 -7.48 -10.45
C THR A 220 -16.12 -8.43 -9.65
N GLY A 221 -17.43 -8.43 -9.92
CA GLY A 221 -18.38 -9.32 -9.29
C GLY A 221 -19.60 -9.53 -10.16
N LYS A 222 -20.18 -10.73 -10.09
CA LYS A 222 -21.40 -11.12 -10.81
C LYS A 222 -22.24 -12.01 -9.92
N SER A 223 -23.55 -11.80 -9.91
CA SER A 223 -24.48 -12.65 -9.16
C SER A 223 -25.29 -13.57 -10.07
N THR A 224 -25.64 -14.74 -9.52
CA THR A 224 -26.56 -15.71 -10.15
C THR A 224 -27.76 -16.02 -9.24
N PHE A 225 -28.70 -16.80 -9.76
CA PHE A 225 -29.87 -17.25 -9.00
C PHE A 225 -29.44 -18.15 -7.85
N ASN A 226 -30.13 -18.08 -6.71
CA ASN A 226 -29.88 -19.04 -5.63
C ASN A 226 -30.08 -20.48 -6.11
N SER A 227 -30.95 -20.71 -7.09
CA SER A 227 -31.20 -22.03 -7.66
C SER A 227 -30.19 -22.49 -8.72
N ASP A 228 -29.32 -21.61 -9.23
CA ASP A 228 -28.19 -21.97 -10.11
C ASP A 228 -27.02 -22.43 -9.25
N ILE A 229 -27.12 -23.67 -8.76
CA ILE A 229 -26.14 -24.24 -7.84
C ILE A 229 -24.96 -24.87 -8.56
N THR A 230 -25.03 -25.04 -9.89
CA THR A 230 -23.87 -25.35 -10.74
C THR A 230 -23.06 -24.12 -11.13
N TYR A 231 -23.61 -22.92 -10.92
CA TYR A 231 -23.02 -21.63 -11.25
C TYR A 231 -22.64 -21.53 -12.74
N ASN A 232 -23.50 -22.05 -13.61
CA ASN A 232 -23.32 -22.01 -15.05
C ASN A 232 -24.14 -20.88 -15.72
N GLY A 233 -24.88 -20.10 -14.92
CA GLY A 233 -25.74 -19.02 -15.37
C GLY A 233 -27.14 -19.46 -15.80
N LYS A 234 -27.54 -20.70 -15.49
CA LYS A 234 -28.84 -21.28 -15.81
C LYS A 234 -29.37 -22.06 -14.61
N VAL A 235 -30.68 -22.02 -14.42
CA VAL A 235 -31.38 -22.93 -13.52
C VAL A 235 -32.00 -24.03 -14.38
N ASP A 236 -31.34 -25.18 -14.43
CA ASP A 236 -31.71 -26.28 -15.32
C ASP A 236 -31.52 -27.67 -14.68
N ARG A 237 -31.57 -28.72 -15.50
CA ARG A 237 -31.45 -30.11 -15.00
C ARG A 237 -30.07 -30.42 -14.43
N GLY A 238 -29.05 -29.64 -14.78
CA GLY A 238 -27.69 -29.76 -14.26
C GLY A 238 -27.60 -29.48 -12.77
N ASP A 239 -28.47 -28.60 -12.25
CA ASP A 239 -28.56 -28.25 -10.83
C ASP A 239 -29.14 -29.38 -9.97
N LEU A 240 -29.84 -30.34 -10.58
CA LEU A 240 -30.47 -31.43 -9.84
C LEU A 240 -29.45 -32.39 -9.22
N ALA A 241 -28.35 -32.69 -9.93
CA ALA A 241 -27.34 -33.64 -9.46
C ALA A 241 -26.65 -33.21 -8.15
N PRO A 242 -26.09 -31.98 -8.04
CA PRO A 242 -25.54 -31.51 -6.77
C PRO A 242 -26.59 -31.38 -5.67
N LEU A 243 -27.83 -31.00 -5.99
CA LEU A 243 -28.91 -30.94 -5.00
C LEU A 243 -29.23 -32.33 -4.43
N GLN A 244 -29.34 -33.34 -5.29
CA GLN A 244 -29.58 -34.73 -4.87
C GLN A 244 -28.44 -35.30 -4.04
N ALA A 245 -27.19 -34.97 -4.39
CA ALA A 245 -26.01 -35.46 -3.66
C ALA A 245 -26.00 -34.99 -2.20
N ALA A 246 -26.53 -33.80 -1.93
CA ALA A 246 -26.59 -33.20 -0.59
C ALA A 246 -27.95 -33.41 0.11
N PHE A 247 -28.92 -34.08 -0.52
CA PHE A 247 -30.28 -34.24 0.01
C PHE A 247 -30.32 -34.97 1.36
N ASN A 248 -31.25 -34.54 2.23
CA ASN A 248 -31.42 -35.01 3.60
C ASN A 248 -30.18 -34.80 4.48
N SER A 249 -29.51 -33.66 4.29
CA SER A 249 -28.41 -33.20 5.14
C SER A 249 -28.73 -31.82 5.72
N SER A 250 -27.94 -31.39 6.71
CA SER A 250 -28.10 -30.11 7.40
C SER A 250 -26.75 -29.57 7.83
N ILE A 251 -26.68 -28.30 8.22
CA ILE A 251 -25.46 -27.66 8.70
C ILE A 251 -24.70 -28.58 9.68
N GLY A 252 -23.40 -28.76 9.43
CA GLY A 252 -22.51 -29.64 10.21
C GLY A 252 -22.49 -31.10 9.76
N GLY A 253 -23.39 -31.52 8.86
CA GLY A 253 -23.39 -32.86 8.28
C GLY A 253 -22.29 -33.06 7.24
N SER A 254 -21.75 -34.27 7.12
CA SER A 254 -20.67 -34.58 6.16
C SER A 254 -21.07 -34.50 4.69
N LYS A 255 -22.36 -34.52 4.38
CA LYS A 255 -22.93 -34.33 3.04
C LYS A 255 -23.46 -32.92 2.79
N TYR A 256 -23.38 -32.05 3.79
CA TYR A 256 -23.93 -30.71 3.68
C TYR A 256 -23.06 -29.87 2.75
N ASP A 257 -23.65 -29.49 1.62
CA ASP A 257 -23.09 -28.51 0.71
C ASP A 257 -23.92 -27.22 0.87
N PRO A 258 -23.35 -26.15 1.48
CA PRO A 258 -24.08 -24.89 1.64
C PRO A 258 -24.51 -24.31 0.29
N THR A 259 -23.86 -24.72 -0.81
CA THR A 259 -24.29 -24.29 -2.14
C THR A 259 -25.57 -24.98 -2.63
N ALA A 260 -26.04 -26.04 -1.98
CA ALA A 260 -27.27 -26.76 -2.30
C ALA A 260 -28.44 -26.48 -1.34
N ASP A 261 -28.18 -25.80 -0.21
CA ASP A 261 -29.23 -25.11 0.55
C ASP A 261 -29.62 -23.86 -0.26
N ILE A 262 -30.77 -23.92 -0.93
CA ILE A 262 -31.23 -22.87 -1.85
C ILE A 262 -32.08 -21.86 -1.07
N ASN A 263 -32.84 -22.33 -0.08
CA ASN A 263 -33.75 -21.49 0.69
C ASN A 263 -33.08 -20.84 1.92
N GLY A 264 -31.90 -21.30 2.33
CA GLY A 264 -31.11 -20.79 3.45
C GLY A 264 -31.63 -21.21 4.83
N ASP A 265 -32.41 -22.29 4.93
CA ASP A 265 -33.00 -22.75 6.18
C ASP A 265 -32.08 -23.65 7.02
N GLY A 266 -30.89 -23.98 6.50
CA GLY A 266 -29.88 -24.81 7.15
C GLY A 266 -30.08 -26.31 6.95
N GLY A 267 -31.10 -26.72 6.21
CA GLY A 267 -31.34 -28.09 5.76
C GLY A 267 -31.42 -28.18 4.24
N ILE A 268 -31.04 -29.33 3.69
CA ILE A 268 -31.14 -29.61 2.24
C ILE A 268 -32.22 -30.67 2.06
N ASN A 269 -33.41 -30.24 1.67
CA ASN A 269 -34.62 -31.05 1.71
C ASN A 269 -35.60 -30.72 0.57
N LEU A 270 -36.87 -31.14 0.69
CA LEU A 270 -37.88 -30.87 -0.33
C LEU A 270 -38.14 -29.36 -0.52
N GLY A 271 -37.92 -28.55 0.51
CA GLY A 271 -37.97 -27.09 0.43
C GLY A 271 -37.05 -26.53 -0.66
N ASP A 272 -35.80 -26.99 -0.71
CA ASP A 272 -34.84 -26.57 -1.74
C ASP A 272 -35.24 -27.04 -3.14
N PHE A 273 -35.74 -28.27 -3.24
CA PHE A 273 -36.23 -28.81 -4.51
C PHE A 273 -37.44 -28.00 -5.03
N LEU A 274 -38.33 -27.54 -4.15
CA LEU A 274 -39.44 -26.67 -4.54
C LEU A 274 -38.94 -25.31 -5.07
N VAL A 275 -37.89 -24.73 -4.47
CA VAL A 275 -37.30 -23.48 -4.98
C VAL A 275 -36.58 -23.71 -6.32
N LEU A 276 -35.84 -24.80 -6.46
CA LEU A 276 -35.20 -25.15 -7.74
C LEU A 276 -36.24 -25.30 -8.87
N THR A 277 -37.35 -25.97 -8.57
CA THR A 277 -38.41 -26.19 -9.57
C THR A 277 -39.21 -24.92 -9.88
N SER A 278 -39.39 -24.00 -8.92
CA SER A 278 -40.01 -22.70 -9.20
C SER A 278 -39.16 -21.82 -10.10
N ASP A 279 -37.84 -21.95 -10.00
CA ASP A 279 -36.87 -21.16 -10.74
C ASP A 279 -36.43 -21.83 -12.06
N TYR A 280 -36.94 -23.03 -12.38
CA TYR A 280 -36.50 -23.80 -13.54
C TYR A 280 -36.72 -23.02 -14.85
N GLY A 281 -35.66 -22.97 -15.66
CA GLY A 281 -35.65 -22.24 -16.94
C GLY A 281 -35.17 -20.79 -16.84
N LEU A 282 -34.91 -20.27 -15.64
CA LEU A 282 -34.24 -18.97 -15.49
C LEU A 282 -32.81 -19.03 -16.04
N SER A 283 -32.37 -17.94 -16.67
CA SER A 283 -31.00 -17.79 -17.16
C SER A 283 -30.50 -16.35 -17.01
N LEU A 284 -29.18 -16.19 -16.89
CA LEU A 284 -28.50 -14.90 -16.94
C LEU A 284 -28.38 -14.33 -18.36
N PHE A 285 -28.56 -15.17 -19.39
CA PHE A 285 -28.38 -14.83 -20.82
C PHE A 285 -29.65 -15.07 -21.63
#